data_AF-A0A6J4P271-F1
#
_entry.id   AF-A0A6J4P271-F1
#
_cell.length_a   1.000
_cell.length_b   1.000
_cell.length_c   1.000
_cell.angle_alpha   90.00
_cell.angle_beta   90.00
_cell.angle_gamma   90.00
#
_symmetry.space_group_name_H-M   'P 1'
#
loop_
_entity.id
_entity.type
_entity.pdbx_description
1 polymer ?
#
loop_
_entity_poly.entity_id
_entity_poly.type
_entity_poly.pdbx_seq_one_letter_code
_entity_poly.pdbx_strand_id
1 'polypeptide(L)'
;RAVVCNIEMPAGVLLDRLLARLAGIDLTDVRRRRLGPEHADRVDQGVNTLAALADRLAFVRPPFDLDNVAATADAVGADLVVLDYIQRIAPPGQHADRRGSVDACMSHIRRFADAGAAVVVVSAVGRSKDGQGRNSYAGDGLNLASFRESSELEFGADDAFILAPDPEAGEDVVVLKHLKARNGEAVDLRLAFDRRHQSFTPAAAAAGPAPGERQRLRSTLASLWTRTAPAPAGDGDESGGDI
;
A
#
# COMPACT_ATOMS: atom_id res chain seq x y z
N ARG A 1 3.18 -3.95 -16.71
CA ARG A 1 1.78 -4.01 -16.19
C ARG A 1 1.80 -4.53 -14.75
N ALA A 2 0.70 -4.53 -14.01
CA ALA A 2 0.67 -5.05 -12.64
C ALA A 2 -0.41 -6.10 -12.41
N VAL A 3 -0.06 -7.14 -11.65
CA VAL A 3 -0.97 -8.16 -11.15
C VAL A 3 -1.14 -8.00 -9.64
N VAL A 4 -2.37 -8.02 -9.16
CA VAL A 4 -2.73 -7.90 -7.75
C VAL A 4 -3.46 -9.17 -7.31
N CYS A 5 -2.86 -9.91 -6.39
CA CYS A 5 -3.49 -11.03 -5.70
C CYS A 5 -3.95 -10.56 -4.33
N ASN A 6 -5.19 -10.05 -4.25
CA ASN A 6 -5.83 -9.66 -3.00
C ASN A 6 -6.83 -10.74 -2.57
N ILE A 7 -6.58 -11.39 -1.42
CA ILE A 7 -7.44 -12.44 -0.88
C ILE A 7 -8.44 -11.94 0.17
N GLU A 8 -8.17 -10.79 0.78
CA GLU A 8 -8.98 -10.31 1.91
C GLU A 8 -10.27 -9.63 1.44
N MET A 9 -10.23 -8.97 0.28
CA MET A 9 -11.38 -8.19 -0.22
C MET A 9 -11.61 -8.38 -1.72
N PRO A 10 -12.87 -8.24 -2.19
CA PRO A 10 -13.15 -8.20 -3.62
C PRO A 10 -12.43 -7.01 -4.30
N ALA A 11 -12.04 -7.18 -5.56
CA ALA A 11 -11.39 -6.12 -6.36
C ALA A 11 -12.19 -4.81 -6.36
N GLY A 12 -13.53 -4.89 -6.44
CA GLY A 12 -14.40 -3.70 -6.40
C GLY A 12 -14.22 -2.84 -5.15
N VAL A 13 -13.91 -3.44 -3.99
CA VAL A 13 -13.65 -2.67 -2.76
C VAL A 13 -12.31 -1.93 -2.82
N LEU A 14 -11.30 -2.51 -3.47
CA LEU A 14 -10.04 -1.80 -3.72
C LEU A 14 -10.24 -0.65 -4.70
N LEU A 15 -11.03 -0.86 -5.75
CA LEU A 15 -11.37 0.19 -6.71
C LEU A 15 -12.16 1.33 -6.05
N ASP A 16 -13.09 1.04 -5.13
CA ASP A 16 -13.79 2.07 -4.34
C ASP A 16 -12.81 2.92 -3.52
N ARG A 17 -11.78 2.30 -2.91
CA ARG A 17 -10.72 3.03 -2.19
C ARG A 17 -9.88 3.90 -3.12
N LEU A 18 -9.54 3.40 -4.30
CA LEU A 18 -8.84 4.18 -5.31
C LEU A 18 -9.69 5.35 -5.80
N LEU A 19 -10.99 5.14 -6.02
CA LEU A 19 -11.90 6.19 -6.44
C LEU A 19 -12.05 7.26 -5.35
N ALA A 20 -12.22 6.87 -4.08
CA ALA A 20 -12.25 7.81 -2.96
C ALA A 20 -10.99 8.70 -2.93
N ARG A 21 -9.81 8.09 -3.13
CA ARG A 21 -8.53 8.82 -3.21
C ARG A 21 -8.45 9.75 -4.42
N LEU A 22 -8.79 9.26 -5.61
CA LEU A 22 -8.60 10.00 -6.86
C LEU A 22 -9.63 11.12 -7.04
N ALA A 23 -10.88 10.89 -6.63
CA ALA A 23 -11.93 11.90 -6.63
C ALA A 23 -11.86 12.83 -5.40
N GLY A 24 -11.14 12.43 -4.35
CA GLY A 24 -11.09 13.11 -3.05
C GLY A 24 -12.41 13.03 -2.27
N ILE A 25 -13.26 12.05 -2.56
CA ILE A 25 -14.59 11.91 -1.93
C ILE A 25 -14.46 10.98 -0.73
N ASP A 26 -15.19 11.25 0.36
CA ASP A 26 -15.19 10.39 1.53
C ASP A 26 -15.52 8.94 1.13
N LEU A 27 -14.66 8.01 1.56
CA LEU A 27 -14.81 6.59 1.26
C LEU A 27 -16.19 6.04 1.69
N THR A 28 -16.77 6.56 2.76
CA THR A 28 -18.10 6.17 3.24
C THR A 28 -19.17 6.49 2.21
N ASP A 29 -19.08 7.66 1.57
CA ASP A 29 -20.05 8.08 0.55
C ASP A 29 -19.86 7.31 -0.74
N VAL A 30 -18.62 7.06 -1.17
CA VAL A 30 -18.33 6.17 -2.30
C VAL A 30 -18.89 4.77 -2.07
N ARG A 31 -18.58 4.16 -0.91
CA ARG A 31 -19.02 2.79 -0.57
C ARG A 31 -20.54 2.66 -0.44
N ARG A 32 -21.21 3.68 0.11
CA ARG A 32 -22.67 3.70 0.28
C ARG A 32 -23.41 4.21 -0.95
N ARG A 33 -22.68 4.55 -2.03
CA ARG A 33 -23.23 5.12 -3.27
C ARG A 33 -24.06 6.39 -3.01
N ARG A 34 -23.60 7.22 -2.06
CA ARG A 34 -24.18 8.54 -1.76
C ARG A 34 -23.45 9.62 -2.54
N LEU A 35 -23.54 9.53 -3.86
CA LEU A 35 -22.90 10.46 -4.79
C LEU A 35 -23.98 11.30 -5.45
N GLY A 36 -24.06 12.58 -5.09
CA GLY A 36 -24.97 13.57 -5.67
C GLY A 36 -24.33 14.42 -6.77
N PRO A 37 -25.08 15.36 -7.36
CA PRO A 37 -24.60 16.26 -8.40
C PRO A 37 -23.32 17.03 -8.02
N GLU A 38 -23.16 17.38 -6.74
CA GLU A 38 -21.96 18.03 -6.18
C GLU A 38 -20.68 17.19 -6.32
N HIS A 39 -20.82 15.90 -6.59
CA HIS A 39 -19.70 14.98 -6.77
C HIS A 39 -19.40 14.66 -8.25
N ALA A 40 -20.26 15.07 -9.20
CA ALA A 40 -20.25 14.57 -10.57
C ALA A 40 -18.88 14.75 -11.25
N ASP A 41 -18.37 15.97 -11.31
CA ASP A 41 -17.10 16.29 -11.96
C ASP A 41 -15.92 15.51 -11.34
N ARG A 42 -15.94 15.36 -10.02
CA ARG A 42 -14.89 14.69 -9.25
C ARG A 42 -14.92 13.18 -9.47
N VAL A 43 -16.11 12.58 -9.54
CA VAL A 43 -16.31 11.17 -9.87
C VAL A 43 -15.83 10.92 -11.30
N ASP A 44 -16.23 11.75 -12.26
CA ASP A 44 -15.83 11.60 -13.66
C ASP A 44 -14.31 11.69 -13.81
N GLN A 45 -13.67 12.67 -13.16
CA GLN A 45 -12.21 12.78 -13.15
C GLN A 45 -11.55 11.54 -12.52
N GLY A 46 -12.05 11.08 -11.37
CA GLY A 46 -11.53 9.90 -10.68
C GLY A 46 -11.65 8.62 -11.51
N VAL A 47 -12.81 8.42 -12.16
CA VAL A 47 -13.07 7.29 -13.06
C VAL A 47 -12.18 7.36 -14.29
N ASN A 48 -12.05 8.53 -14.94
CA ASN A 48 -11.18 8.69 -16.10
C ASN A 48 -9.71 8.39 -15.77
N THR A 49 -9.25 8.82 -14.60
CA THR A 49 -7.89 8.51 -14.12
C THR A 49 -7.72 7.01 -13.87
N LEU A 50 -8.72 6.35 -13.28
CA LEU A 50 -8.69 4.90 -13.03
C LEU A 50 -8.77 4.10 -14.34
N ALA A 51 -9.58 4.54 -15.31
CA ALA A 51 -9.72 3.91 -16.62
C ALA A 51 -8.39 3.88 -17.38
N ALA A 52 -7.58 4.95 -17.29
CA ALA A 52 -6.24 4.99 -17.87
C ALA A 52 -5.27 3.95 -17.28
N LEU A 53 -5.57 3.41 -16.10
CA LEU A 53 -4.79 2.35 -15.44
C LEU A 53 -5.42 0.97 -15.58
N ALA A 54 -6.72 0.88 -15.87
CA ALA A 54 -7.49 -0.37 -15.85
C ALA A 54 -6.87 -1.45 -16.75
N ASP A 55 -6.47 -1.10 -17.98
CA ASP A 55 -5.85 -2.03 -18.93
C ASP A 55 -4.45 -2.49 -18.52
N ARG A 56 -3.88 -1.88 -17.48
CA ARG A 56 -2.56 -2.21 -16.93
C ARG A 56 -2.64 -2.94 -15.60
N LEU A 57 -3.85 -3.16 -15.07
CA LEU A 57 -4.11 -3.82 -13.79
C LEU A 57 -4.88 -5.11 -14.01
N ALA A 58 -4.38 -6.21 -13.47
CA ALA A 58 -5.08 -7.49 -13.43
C ALA A 58 -5.24 -7.95 -11.99
N PHE A 59 -6.46 -8.37 -11.62
CA PHE A 59 -6.73 -8.96 -10.31
C PHE A 59 -6.82 -10.48 -10.45
N VAL A 60 -6.03 -11.19 -9.66
CA VAL A 60 -6.06 -12.66 -9.61
C VAL A 60 -7.41 -13.10 -9.05
N ARG A 61 -8.05 -14.08 -9.70
CA ARG A 61 -9.26 -14.74 -9.19
C ARG A 61 -8.90 -16.08 -8.55
N PRO A 62 -9.73 -16.63 -7.64
CA PRO A 62 -9.45 -17.93 -7.03
C PRO A 62 -9.11 -19.02 -8.08
N PRO A 63 -8.20 -19.96 -7.77
CA PRO A 63 -7.53 -20.16 -6.48
C PRO A 63 -6.41 -19.14 -6.20
N PHE A 64 -6.23 -18.76 -4.94
CA PHE A 64 -5.24 -17.75 -4.53
C PHE A 64 -3.91 -18.42 -4.11
N ASP A 65 -3.23 -18.99 -5.09
CA ASP A 65 -1.92 -19.63 -4.94
C ASP A 65 -0.89 -19.01 -5.89
N LEU A 66 0.39 -19.27 -5.64
CA LEU A 66 1.48 -18.67 -6.42
C LEU A 66 1.57 -19.20 -7.86
N ASP A 67 1.06 -20.40 -8.16
CA ASP A 67 1.03 -20.91 -9.53
C ASP A 67 0.04 -20.12 -10.40
N ASN A 68 -1.15 -19.85 -9.86
CA ASN A 68 -2.14 -19.02 -10.54
C ASN A 68 -1.70 -17.55 -10.63
N VAL A 69 -0.99 -17.04 -9.62
CA VAL A 69 -0.35 -15.71 -9.70
C VAL A 69 0.66 -15.66 -10.84
N ALA A 70 1.53 -16.66 -10.94
CA ALA A 70 2.53 -16.75 -12.00
C ALA A 70 1.88 -16.82 -13.40
N ALA A 71 0.91 -17.72 -13.57
CA ALA A 71 0.18 -17.86 -14.83
C ALA A 71 -0.53 -16.56 -15.24
N THR A 72 -1.13 -15.85 -14.27
CA THR A 72 -1.77 -14.56 -14.51
C THR A 72 -0.74 -13.49 -14.89
N ALA A 73 0.40 -13.45 -14.18
CA ALA A 73 1.50 -12.52 -14.45
C ALA A 73 2.07 -12.72 -15.86
N ASP A 74 2.31 -13.96 -16.27
CA ASP A 74 2.81 -14.30 -17.61
C ASP A 74 1.79 -13.91 -18.69
N ALA A 75 0.52 -14.26 -18.49
CA ALA A 75 -0.55 -13.98 -19.47
C ALA A 75 -0.72 -12.48 -19.77
N VAL A 76 -0.50 -11.63 -18.77
CA VAL A 76 -0.61 -10.17 -18.95
C VAL A 76 0.72 -9.48 -19.20
N GLY A 77 1.86 -10.17 -19.09
CA GLY A 77 3.18 -9.54 -19.11
C GLY A 77 3.34 -8.54 -17.97
N ALA A 78 3.18 -9.03 -16.73
CA ALA A 78 3.31 -8.20 -15.54
C ALA A 78 4.78 -7.93 -15.19
N ASP A 79 5.10 -6.67 -14.92
CA ASP A 79 6.40 -6.22 -14.42
C ASP A 79 6.32 -5.89 -12.92
N LEU A 80 5.10 -5.96 -12.35
CA LEU A 80 4.81 -5.74 -10.94
C LEU A 80 3.82 -6.80 -10.46
N VAL A 81 4.14 -7.47 -9.36
CA VAL A 81 3.26 -8.41 -8.67
C VAL A 81 3.02 -7.90 -7.25
N VAL A 82 1.75 -7.78 -6.86
CA VAL A 82 1.34 -7.37 -5.51
C VAL A 82 0.60 -8.52 -4.83
N LEU A 83 1.07 -8.92 -3.65
CA LEU A 83 0.48 -10.01 -2.86
C LEU A 83 -0.13 -9.45 -1.57
N ASP A 84 -1.44 -9.54 -1.41
CA ASP A 84 -2.18 -9.00 -0.25
C ASP A 84 -3.13 -10.07 0.35
N TYR A 85 -2.77 -10.76 1.44
CA TYR A 85 -1.49 -10.76 2.15
C TYR A 85 -0.90 -12.17 2.20
N ILE A 86 0.42 -12.26 2.34
CA ILE A 86 1.16 -13.49 2.04
C ILE A 86 0.79 -14.70 2.91
N GLN A 87 0.40 -14.47 4.18
CA GLN A 87 0.00 -15.55 5.08
C GLN A 87 -1.26 -16.31 4.64
N ARG A 88 -2.00 -15.78 3.66
CA ARG A 88 -3.22 -16.41 3.11
C ARG A 88 -3.05 -16.90 1.67
N ILE A 89 -1.88 -16.72 1.06
CA ILE A 89 -1.59 -17.18 -0.31
C ILE A 89 -0.80 -18.48 -0.21
N ALA A 90 -1.29 -19.52 -0.89
CA ALA A 90 -0.69 -20.84 -0.81
C ALA A 90 0.52 -20.95 -1.76
N PRO A 91 1.67 -21.46 -1.30
CA PRO A 91 2.72 -21.92 -2.21
C PRO A 91 2.28 -23.24 -2.86
N PRO A 92 2.85 -23.61 -4.02
CA PRO A 92 2.63 -24.91 -4.63
C PRO A 92 3.09 -26.05 -3.72
N GLY A 93 2.38 -27.18 -3.75
CA GLY A 93 2.69 -28.36 -2.95
C GLY A 93 1.98 -28.42 -1.58
N GLN A 94 2.26 -29.49 -0.81
CA GLN A 94 1.74 -29.68 0.55
C GLN A 94 2.79 -29.27 1.57
N HIS A 95 2.41 -28.45 2.53
CA HIS A 95 3.30 -27.92 3.57
C HIS A 95 2.72 -28.25 4.94
N ALA A 96 3.56 -28.82 5.83
CA ALA A 96 3.11 -29.39 7.10
C ALA A 96 2.73 -28.32 8.14
N ASP A 97 3.33 -27.13 8.06
CA ASP A 97 3.07 -26.02 8.97
C ASP A 97 3.05 -24.66 8.22
N ARG A 98 2.49 -23.64 8.89
CA ARG A 98 2.38 -22.29 8.29
C ARG A 98 3.74 -21.65 8.04
N ARG A 99 4.74 -21.93 8.87
CA ARG A 99 6.08 -21.39 8.71
C ARG A 99 6.74 -21.92 7.43
N GLY A 100 6.76 -23.25 7.25
CA GLY A 100 7.25 -23.86 6.02
C GLY A 100 6.51 -23.39 4.77
N SER A 101 5.21 -23.11 4.89
CA SER A 101 4.43 -22.50 3.80
C SER A 101 4.93 -21.11 3.42
N VAL A 102 5.25 -20.23 4.38
CA VAL A 102 5.77 -18.89 4.06
C VAL A 102 7.19 -18.95 3.49
N ASP A 103 8.03 -19.85 4.01
CA ASP A 103 9.39 -20.05 3.53
C ASP A 103 9.39 -20.57 2.07
N ALA A 104 8.48 -21.51 1.75
CA ALA A 104 8.23 -21.94 0.38
C ALA A 104 7.73 -20.79 -0.50
N CYS A 105 6.78 -19.98 -0.01
CA CYS A 105 6.32 -18.78 -0.72
C CYS A 105 7.48 -17.86 -1.09
N MET A 106 8.40 -17.59 -0.16
CA MET A 106 9.56 -16.72 -0.42
C MET A 106 10.46 -17.24 -1.53
N SER A 107 10.68 -18.55 -1.59
CA SER A 107 11.44 -19.18 -2.68
C SER A 107 10.77 -19.03 -4.06
N HIS A 108 9.44 -18.93 -4.11
CA HIS A 108 8.69 -18.63 -5.35
C HIS A 108 8.71 -17.14 -5.67
N ILE A 109 8.54 -16.28 -4.68
CA ILE A 109 8.59 -14.81 -4.84
C ILE A 109 9.95 -14.37 -5.38
N ARG A 110 11.04 -14.98 -4.90
CA ARG A 110 12.39 -14.69 -5.43
C ARG A 110 12.50 -15.00 -6.91
N ARG A 111 11.88 -16.08 -7.39
CA ARG A 111 11.86 -16.43 -8.81
C ARG A 111 11.11 -15.41 -9.67
N PHE A 112 10.02 -14.81 -9.15
CA PHE A 112 9.36 -13.70 -9.84
C PHE A 112 10.30 -12.49 -9.97
N ALA A 113 11.04 -12.18 -8.90
CA ALA A 113 12.01 -11.10 -8.91
C ALA A 113 13.18 -11.35 -9.88
N ASP A 114 13.74 -12.56 -9.86
CA ASP A 114 14.83 -12.97 -10.76
C ASP A 114 14.38 -13.03 -12.23
N ALA A 115 13.09 -13.23 -12.50
CA ALA A 115 12.47 -13.11 -13.82
C ALA A 115 12.25 -11.65 -14.28
N GLY A 116 12.60 -10.66 -13.44
CA GLY A 116 12.55 -9.24 -13.76
C GLY A 116 11.31 -8.49 -13.25
N ALA A 117 10.39 -9.15 -12.54
CA ALA A 117 9.23 -8.48 -11.95
C ALA A 117 9.59 -7.81 -10.62
N ALA A 118 9.10 -6.59 -10.39
CA ALA A 118 9.05 -6.04 -9.04
C ALA A 118 7.98 -6.78 -8.22
N VAL A 119 8.27 -7.16 -6.98
CA VAL A 119 7.30 -7.84 -6.11
C VAL A 119 7.08 -7.05 -4.83
N VAL A 120 5.82 -6.70 -4.56
CA VAL A 120 5.39 -6.05 -3.32
C VAL A 120 4.54 -7.04 -2.53
N VAL A 121 4.96 -7.33 -1.31
CA VAL A 121 4.32 -8.33 -0.46
C VAL A 121 3.80 -7.66 0.80
N VAL A 122 2.47 -7.67 0.96
CA VAL A 122 1.84 -7.25 2.21
C VAL A 122 1.88 -8.43 3.17
N SER A 123 2.36 -8.17 4.37
CA SER A 123 2.45 -9.14 5.46
C SER A 123 1.77 -8.58 6.70
N ALA A 124 0.96 -9.42 7.36
CA ALA A 124 0.53 -9.12 8.71
C ALA A 124 1.72 -9.15 9.68
N VAL A 125 1.72 -8.26 10.68
CA VAL A 125 2.70 -8.27 11.78
C VAL A 125 2.09 -8.84 13.06
N GLY A 126 2.91 -9.46 13.89
CA GLY A 126 2.52 -9.90 15.22
C GLY A 126 2.20 -8.72 16.14
N ARG A 127 1.32 -8.93 17.12
CA ARG A 127 1.06 -7.93 18.16
C ARG A 127 2.16 -8.01 19.21
N SER A 128 2.96 -6.96 19.38
CA SER A 128 3.89 -6.84 20.50
C SER A 128 3.14 -6.47 21.78
N LYS A 129 3.62 -6.93 22.93
CA LYS A 129 3.18 -6.40 24.23
C LYS A 129 3.93 -5.10 24.48
N ASP A 130 3.24 -4.04 24.87
CA ASP A 130 3.88 -2.83 25.37
C ASP A 130 4.58 -3.11 26.71
N GLY A 131 5.34 -2.12 27.21
CA GLY A 131 6.01 -2.20 28.51
C GLY A 131 5.06 -2.39 29.71
N GLN A 132 3.74 -2.28 29.50
CA GLN A 132 2.70 -2.56 30.50
C GLN A 132 1.99 -3.90 30.27
N GLY A 133 2.48 -4.74 29.35
CA GLY A 133 1.93 -6.06 29.05
C GLY A 133 0.65 -6.07 28.24
N ARG A 134 0.18 -4.91 27.72
CA ARG A 134 -0.98 -4.81 26.84
C ARG A 134 -0.57 -5.02 25.39
N ASN A 135 -1.39 -5.71 24.62
CA ASN A 135 -1.13 -5.88 23.19
C ASN A 135 -1.29 -4.54 22.48
N SER A 136 -0.20 -4.01 21.92
CA SER A 136 -0.22 -2.76 21.17
C SER A 136 0.58 -2.89 19.87
N TYR A 137 0.21 -2.08 18.87
CA TYR A 137 1.05 -1.82 17.70
C TYR A 137 1.96 -0.61 17.93
N ALA A 138 2.25 -0.26 19.20
CA ALA A 138 3.07 0.90 19.52
C ALA A 138 4.45 0.72 18.88
N GLY A 139 4.90 1.77 18.18
CA GLY A 139 6.03 1.71 17.25
C GLY A 139 7.34 1.19 17.86
N ASP A 140 7.55 1.30 19.16
CA ASP A 140 8.79 0.87 19.83
C ASP A 140 8.95 -0.66 19.93
N GLY A 141 7.85 -1.41 19.82
CA GLY A 141 7.86 -2.88 19.90
C GLY A 141 7.95 -3.58 18.55
N LEU A 142 7.77 -2.86 17.44
CA LEU A 142 7.74 -3.43 16.09
C LEU A 142 9.11 -3.31 15.43
N ASN A 143 9.74 -4.45 15.18
CA ASN A 143 11.04 -4.63 14.56
C ASN A 143 10.96 -5.72 13.47
N LEU A 144 12.09 -6.07 12.84
CA LEU A 144 12.11 -7.11 11.80
C LEU A 144 11.54 -8.46 12.29
N ALA A 145 11.78 -8.83 13.54
CA ALA A 145 11.22 -10.04 14.14
C ALA A 145 9.69 -9.99 14.34
N SER A 146 9.05 -8.85 14.04
CA SER A 146 7.59 -8.67 14.13
C SER A 146 6.84 -9.17 12.89
N PHE A 147 7.53 -9.52 11.80
CA PHE A 147 6.90 -10.23 10.68
C PHE A 147 6.39 -11.58 11.19
N ARG A 148 5.06 -11.73 11.21
CA ARG A 148 4.43 -12.89 11.84
C ARG A 148 4.77 -14.14 11.05
N GLU A 149 5.22 -15.17 11.79
CA GLU A 149 5.40 -16.54 11.29
C GLU A 149 6.45 -16.69 10.17
N SER A 150 7.39 -15.74 9.95
CA SER A 150 8.47 -15.97 8.98
C SER A 150 9.74 -15.13 9.20
N SER A 151 10.82 -15.83 9.54
CA SER A 151 12.19 -15.30 9.47
C SER A 151 12.66 -15.16 8.01
N GLU A 152 12.14 -15.97 7.09
CA GLU A 152 12.50 -15.90 5.67
C GLU A 152 11.98 -14.64 4.97
N LEU A 153 10.85 -14.08 5.40
CA LEU A 153 10.39 -12.77 4.91
C LEU A 153 11.45 -11.69 5.20
N GLU A 154 12.04 -11.72 6.39
CA GLU A 154 13.12 -10.80 6.77
C GLU A 154 14.38 -11.04 5.93
N PHE A 155 14.87 -12.28 5.81
CA PHE A 155 16.11 -12.57 5.10
C PHE A 155 15.99 -12.42 3.59
N GLY A 156 14.88 -12.85 3.02
CA GLY A 156 14.63 -12.91 1.58
C GLY A 156 14.25 -11.57 0.94
N ALA A 157 13.63 -10.64 1.70
CA ALA A 157 13.29 -9.32 1.17
C ALA A 157 14.55 -8.48 0.88
N ASP A 158 14.51 -7.68 -0.18
CA ASP A 158 15.55 -6.68 -0.45
C ASP A 158 15.34 -5.43 0.39
N ASP A 159 14.09 -4.96 0.47
CA ASP A 159 13.66 -3.88 1.35
C ASP A 159 12.51 -4.35 2.25
N ALA A 160 12.53 -3.97 3.53
CA ALA A 160 11.49 -4.32 4.49
C ALA A 160 10.97 -3.08 5.22
N PHE A 161 9.65 -2.91 5.22
CA PHE A 161 8.99 -1.77 5.85
C PHE A 161 7.93 -2.19 6.86
N ILE A 162 7.77 -1.41 7.92
CA ILE A 162 6.62 -1.50 8.83
C ILE A 162 5.94 -0.14 8.89
N LEU A 163 4.63 -0.13 8.67
CA LEU A 163 3.79 1.05 8.89
C LEU A 163 3.21 1.00 10.31
N ALA A 164 3.55 1.97 11.15
CA ALA A 164 3.10 2.04 12.54
C ALA A 164 2.63 3.45 12.91
N PRO A 165 1.70 3.61 13.86
CA PRO A 165 1.37 4.92 14.43
C PRO A 165 2.62 5.58 15.00
N ASP A 166 2.71 6.88 14.82
CA ASP A 166 3.78 7.69 15.37
C ASP A 166 3.45 8.06 16.83
N PRO A 167 4.20 7.57 17.84
CA PRO A 167 3.84 7.76 19.25
C PRO A 167 3.99 9.22 19.71
N GLU A 168 4.77 10.02 18.98
CA GLU A 168 5.05 11.43 19.31
C GLU A 168 4.22 12.41 18.47
N ALA A 169 3.41 11.92 17.54
CA ALA A 169 2.53 12.74 16.71
C ALA A 169 1.05 12.39 16.92
N GLY A 170 0.16 13.18 16.31
CA GLY A 170 -1.29 12.95 16.37
C GLY A 170 -1.71 11.62 15.72
N GLU A 171 -2.94 11.18 16.00
CA GLU A 171 -3.48 9.88 15.58
C GLU A 171 -3.53 9.64 14.05
N ASP A 172 -3.42 10.71 13.26
CA ASP A 172 -3.38 10.67 11.80
C ASP A 172 -1.96 10.59 11.24
N VAL A 173 -0.92 10.55 12.08
CA VAL A 173 0.47 10.41 11.63
C VAL A 173 0.96 8.99 11.85
N VAL A 174 1.55 8.42 10.80
CA VAL A 174 2.18 7.11 10.82
C VAL A 174 3.63 7.23 10.35
N VAL A 175 4.48 6.34 10.84
CA VAL A 175 5.85 6.17 10.37
C VAL A 175 5.91 4.91 9.53
N LEU A 176 6.30 5.04 8.27
CA LEU A 176 6.77 3.94 7.46
C LEU A 176 8.24 3.72 7.81
N LYS A 177 8.48 2.84 8.77
CA LYS A 177 9.82 2.47 9.22
C LYS A 177 10.49 1.62 8.16
N HIS A 178 11.66 2.02 7.71
CA HIS A 178 12.46 1.23 6.78
C HIS A 178 13.44 0.40 7.62
N LEU A 179 13.16 -0.89 7.77
CA LEU A 179 13.88 -1.75 8.71
C LEU A 179 15.06 -2.47 8.07
N LYS A 180 15.01 -2.67 6.75
CA LYS A 180 16.06 -3.32 5.98
C LYS A 180 16.14 -2.69 4.61
N ALA A 181 17.34 -2.33 4.19
CA ALA A 181 17.68 -1.89 2.84
C ALA A 181 18.90 -2.68 2.37
N ARG A 182 18.74 -3.65 1.46
CA ARG A 182 19.88 -4.50 1.01
C ARG A 182 20.93 -3.70 0.26
N ASN A 183 20.50 -2.75 -0.57
CA ASN A 183 21.35 -2.03 -1.53
C ASN A 183 21.44 -0.52 -1.25
N GLY A 184 21.07 -0.06 -0.04
CA GLY A 184 21.01 1.36 0.26
C GLY A 184 20.93 1.67 1.76
N GLU A 185 20.62 2.93 2.07
CA GLU A 185 20.37 3.38 3.44
C GLU A 185 18.89 3.20 3.80
N ALA A 186 18.66 2.63 4.98
CA ALA A 186 17.33 2.55 5.55
C ALA A 186 16.89 3.93 6.06
N VAL A 187 15.75 4.44 5.58
CA VAL A 187 15.24 5.77 5.89
C VAL A 187 13.75 5.72 6.22
N ASP A 188 13.43 6.14 7.44
CA ASP A 188 12.05 6.25 7.90
C ASP A 188 11.32 7.43 7.25
N LEU A 189 10.05 7.21 6.93
CA LEU A 189 9.17 8.23 6.35
C LEU A 189 7.98 8.48 7.26
N ARG A 190 7.84 9.72 7.76
CA ARG A 190 6.64 10.18 8.46
C ARG A 190 5.59 10.59 7.44
N LEU A 191 4.38 10.06 7.59
CA LEU A 191 3.26 10.25 6.67
C LEU A 191 2.04 10.67 7.48
N ALA A 192 1.35 11.71 7.03
CA ALA A 192 -0.03 11.97 7.44
C ALA A 192 -0.95 11.04 6.65
N PHE A 193 -1.88 10.37 7.31
CA PHE A 193 -2.83 9.44 6.72
C PHE A 193 -4.25 10.01 6.80
N ASP A 194 -4.75 10.46 5.66
CA ASP A 194 -6.15 10.81 5.51
C ASP A 194 -6.97 9.53 5.32
N ARG A 195 -7.61 9.10 6.41
CA ARG A 195 -8.46 7.90 6.43
C ARG A 195 -9.72 8.05 5.59
N ARG A 196 -10.27 9.26 5.45
CA ARG A 196 -11.51 9.49 4.70
C ARG A 196 -11.28 9.31 3.21
N HIS A 197 -10.14 9.80 2.73
CA HIS A 197 -9.77 9.73 1.31
C HIS A 197 -8.78 8.62 0.98
N GLN A 198 -8.38 7.79 1.96
CA GLN A 198 -7.44 6.68 1.78
C GLN A 198 -6.10 7.11 1.15
N SER A 199 -5.57 8.25 1.59
CA SER A 199 -4.33 8.82 1.05
C SER A 199 -3.31 9.08 2.14
N PHE A 200 -2.05 8.83 1.83
CA PHE A 200 -0.93 9.30 2.64
C PHE A 200 -0.41 10.63 2.08
N THR A 201 0.23 11.46 2.88
CA THR A 201 1.03 12.60 2.39
C THR A 201 2.27 12.70 3.25
N PRO A 202 3.44 13.07 2.71
CA PRO A 202 4.62 13.32 3.53
C PRO A 202 4.29 14.31 4.65
N ALA A 203 4.49 13.90 5.90
CA ALA A 203 4.40 14.84 7.03
C ALA A 203 5.67 15.70 7.02
N ALA A 204 5.51 17.01 7.23
CA ALA A 204 6.67 17.89 7.37
C ALA A 204 7.56 17.37 8.52
N ALA A 205 8.85 17.20 8.24
CA ALA A 205 9.78 16.68 9.23
C ALA A 205 9.95 17.69 10.38
N ALA A 206 9.87 17.24 11.62
CA ALA A 206 10.58 17.93 12.70
C ALA A 206 12.08 17.94 12.34
N ALA A 207 12.72 19.10 12.42
CA ALA A 207 14.04 19.35 11.85
C ALA A 207 15.14 18.44 12.42
N GLY A 208 15.96 17.83 11.54
CA GLY A 208 17.19 17.07 11.83
C GLY A 208 17.97 16.72 10.52
N PRO A 209 19.31 16.56 10.53
CA PRO A 209 20.19 17.21 9.53
C PRO A 209 20.59 16.40 8.27
N ALA A 210 20.98 17.19 7.25
CA ALA A 210 21.74 17.00 5.98
C ALA A 210 20.96 16.78 4.65
N PRO A 211 21.28 17.56 3.57
CA PRO A 211 20.25 18.07 2.64
C PRO A 211 20.37 17.59 1.17
N GLY A 212 21.32 16.73 0.81
CA GLY A 212 21.63 16.47 -0.61
C GLY A 212 20.71 15.47 -1.30
N GLU A 213 20.75 14.20 -0.86
CA GLU A 213 20.02 13.10 -1.51
C GLU A 213 18.61 12.95 -0.97
N ARG A 214 18.40 13.26 0.32
CA ARG A 214 17.07 13.31 0.94
C ARG A 214 16.16 14.33 0.28
N GLN A 215 16.70 15.46 -0.18
CA GLN A 215 15.93 16.47 -0.90
C GLN A 215 15.52 15.98 -2.29
N ARG A 216 16.37 15.20 -2.98
CA ARG A 216 16.04 14.59 -4.28
C ARG A 216 15.03 13.47 -4.17
N LEU A 217 15.15 12.58 -3.19
CA LEU A 217 14.18 11.50 -2.98
C LEU A 217 12.84 12.08 -2.52
N ARG A 218 12.84 13.05 -1.59
CA ARG A 218 11.64 13.77 -1.18
C ARG A 218 11.03 14.56 -2.33
N SER A 219 11.82 15.25 -3.15
CA SER A 219 11.30 16.00 -4.29
C SER A 219 10.80 15.07 -5.39
N THR A 220 11.40 13.90 -5.58
CA THR A 220 10.96 12.89 -6.56
C THR A 220 9.67 12.21 -6.10
N LEU A 221 9.59 11.82 -4.81
CA LEU A 221 8.37 11.29 -4.22
C LEU A 221 7.27 12.34 -4.20
N ALA A 222 7.55 13.58 -3.78
CA ALA A 222 6.61 14.69 -3.87
C ALA A 222 6.18 14.94 -5.32
N SER A 223 7.10 14.94 -6.29
CA SER A 223 6.76 15.13 -7.71
C SER A 223 5.97 13.96 -8.30
N LEU A 224 6.22 12.72 -7.88
CA LEU A 224 5.39 11.56 -8.23
C LEU A 224 3.99 11.67 -7.59
N TRP A 225 3.94 12.18 -6.36
CA TRP A 225 2.71 12.39 -5.61
C TRP A 225 1.86 13.52 -6.22
N THR A 226 2.47 14.67 -6.53
CA THR A 226 1.84 15.84 -7.16
C THR A 226 1.46 15.59 -8.61
N ARG A 227 2.15 14.68 -9.33
CA ARG A 227 1.70 14.19 -10.65
C ARG A 227 0.39 13.41 -10.59
N THR A 228 -0.04 12.99 -9.40
CA THR A 228 -1.34 12.40 -9.14
C THR A 228 -2.17 13.38 -8.31
N ALA A 229 -2.40 14.58 -8.84
CA ALA A 229 -3.13 15.61 -8.12
C ALA A 229 -4.58 15.15 -7.86
N PRO A 230 -5.07 15.15 -6.61
CA PRO A 230 -6.51 15.07 -6.36
C PRO A 230 -7.21 16.29 -6.98
N ALA A 231 -8.49 16.13 -7.33
CA ALA A 231 -9.29 17.20 -7.91
C ALA A 231 -9.16 18.50 -7.11
N PRO A 232 -9.01 19.68 -7.76
CA PRO A 232 -9.03 20.95 -7.05
C PRO A 232 -10.34 21.07 -6.27
N ALA A 233 -10.26 21.59 -5.04
CA ALA A 233 -11.46 21.96 -4.30
C ALA A 233 -12.18 23.02 -5.15
N GLY A 234 -13.35 22.66 -5.69
CA GLY A 234 -14.19 23.64 -6.37
C GLY A 234 -14.55 24.70 -5.34
N ASP A 235 -14.05 25.92 -5.55
CA ASP A 235 -14.63 27.09 -4.93
C ASP A 235 -16.08 27.11 -5.41
N GLY A 236 -17.00 26.81 -4.49
CA GLY A 236 -18.42 26.99 -4.71
C GLY A 236 -18.64 28.46 -4.99
N ASP A 237 -18.81 28.77 -6.27
CA ASP A 237 -19.07 30.12 -6.76
C ASP A 237 -20.38 30.59 -6.13
N GLU A 238 -20.27 31.47 -5.13
CA GLU A 238 -21.35 32.32 -4.68
C GLU A 238 -21.67 33.32 -5.80
N SER A 239 -22.37 32.87 -6.84
CA SER A 239 -23.06 33.78 -7.74
C SER A 239 -24.45 34.05 -7.19
N GLY A 240 -24.52 34.99 -6.25
CA GLY A 240 -25.72 35.79 -6.05
C GLY A 240 -26.04 36.56 -7.34
N GLY A 241 -27.28 36.45 -7.78
CA GLY A 241 -27.81 37.22 -8.91
C GLY A 241 -29.32 37.31 -8.79
N ASP A 242 -29.77 38.41 -8.20
CA ASP A 242 -31.16 38.89 -8.24
C ASP A 242 -31.70 38.89 -9.69
N ILE A 243 -32.92 38.38 -9.85
CA ILE A 243 -34.11 38.90 -10.55
C ILE A 243 -35.01 37.73 -10.98
#